data_AF-A0A7Y6YGD9-F1
#
_entry.id   AF-A0A7Y6YGD9-F1
#
_cell.length_a   1.000
_cell.length_b   1.000
_cell.length_c   1.000
_cell.angle_alpha   90.00
_cell.angle_beta   90.00
_cell.angle_gamma   90.00
#
_symmetry.space_group_name_H-M   'P 1'
#
loop_
_entity.id
_entity.type
_entity.pdbx_description
1 polymer ?
#
loop_
_entity_poly.entity_id
_entity_poly.type
_entity_poly.pdbx_seq_one_letter_code
_entity_poly.pdbx_strand_id
1 'polypeptide(L)'
;MELTDRDRLHFYTLMALACSGIVIWYEADNYIKDSWFAFDFIVTIGVFVSILVLGVPAFIYSRRSLKTTGNKWFNLPINILIVGVITATALEIAIKVKSSRPVILWAHYDGGVNGVTLKLYDNGTYEIENYSFLGGDYHRGEYSIVEDTIYLVKEHHSEIDFIERKLVITPEKVLFELNEEGEYDDDYISMRIIRMDSVYSNQLRAPQ
;
A
#
# COMPACT_ATOMS: atom_id res chain seq x y z
N MET A 1 27.75 31.39 23.98
CA MET A 1 28.74 30.69 23.14
C MET A 1 28.21 30.74 21.72
N GLU A 2 28.86 31.46 20.81
CA GLU A 2 28.41 31.54 19.41
C GLU A 2 28.83 30.29 18.65
N LEU A 3 27.90 29.68 17.91
CA LEU A 3 28.20 28.53 17.04
C LEU A 3 29.05 28.98 15.84
N THR A 4 30.13 28.24 15.55
CA THR A 4 30.94 28.48 14.35
C THR A 4 30.15 28.11 13.09
N ASP A 5 30.55 28.63 11.93
CA ASP A 5 29.90 28.30 10.65
C ASP A 5 29.96 26.79 10.35
N ARG A 6 31.03 26.13 10.80
CA ARG A 6 31.17 24.68 10.70
C ARG A 6 30.13 23.95 11.56
N ASP A 7 29.93 24.39 12.80
CA ASP A 7 28.94 23.79 13.69
C ASP A 7 27.52 23.96 13.15
N ARG A 8 27.22 25.14 12.59
CA ARG A 8 25.94 25.41 11.94
C ARG A 8 25.74 24.52 10.72
N LEU A 9 26.76 24.37 9.86
CA LEU A 9 26.68 23.46 8.71
C LEU A 9 26.38 22.02 9.15
N HIS A 10 27.07 21.51 10.16
CA HIS A 10 26.81 20.17 10.70
C HIS A 10 25.39 20.04 11.25
N PHE A 11 24.92 21.03 12.02
CA PHE A 11 23.58 21.06 12.56
C PHE A 11 22.49 20.98 11.47
N TYR A 12 22.57 21.84 10.44
CA TYR A 12 21.58 21.83 9.35
C TYR A 12 21.71 20.60 8.45
N THR A 13 22.90 20.01 8.34
CA THR A 13 23.09 18.72 7.65
C THR A 13 22.36 17.61 8.40
N LEU A 14 22.47 17.56 9.73
CA LEU A 14 21.73 16.60 10.56
C LEU A 14 20.21 16.81 10.47
N MET A 15 19.74 18.06 10.46
CA MET A 15 18.32 18.34 10.24
C MET A 15 17.83 17.85 8.88
N ALA A 16 18.60 18.06 7.80
CA ALA A 16 18.28 17.55 6.47
C ALA A 16 18.25 16.02 6.44
N LEU A 17 19.21 15.34 7.09
CA LEU A 17 19.22 13.88 7.21
C LEU A 17 18.00 13.36 7.97
N ALA A 18 17.67 13.98 9.11
CA ALA A 18 16.50 13.60 9.89
C ALA A 18 15.20 13.80 9.09
N CYS A 19 15.06 14.94 8.41
CA CYS A 19 13.92 15.22 7.54
C CYS A 19 13.78 14.17 6.43
N SER A 20 14.84 13.94 5.65
CA SER A 20 14.81 12.95 4.57
C SER A 20 14.57 11.53 5.10
N GLY A 21 15.16 11.18 6.24
CA GLY A 21 14.98 9.90 6.89
C GLY A 21 13.53 9.65 7.32
N ILE A 22 12.87 10.65 7.92
CA ILE A 22 11.45 10.56 8.32
C ILE A 22 10.56 10.36 7.09
N VAL A 23 10.77 11.14 6.03
CA VAL A 23 9.95 11.03 4.81
C VAL A 23 10.17 9.69 4.13
N ILE A 24 11.41 9.25 3.95
CA ILE A 24 11.72 7.95 3.34
C ILE A 24 11.15 6.82 4.19
N TRP A 25 11.31 6.87 5.51
CA TRP A 25 10.75 5.87 6.41
C TRP A 25 9.24 5.77 6.27
N TYR A 26 8.54 6.91 6.25
CA TYR A 26 7.08 6.95 6.07
C TYR A 26 6.64 6.36 4.73
N GLU A 27 7.29 6.72 3.62
CA GLU A 27 6.95 6.17 2.31
C GLU A 27 7.32 4.68 2.18
N ALA A 28 8.42 4.26 2.80
CA ALA A 28 8.84 2.87 2.82
C ALA A 28 7.87 2.02 3.66
N ASP A 29 7.41 2.56 4.80
CA ASP A 29 6.37 1.93 5.61
C ASP A 29 5.08 1.77 4.79
N ASN A 30 4.59 2.83 4.13
CA ASN A 30 3.43 2.75 3.24
C ASN A 30 3.59 1.77 2.07
N TYR A 31 4.82 1.57 1.58
CA TYR A 31 5.10 0.60 0.52
C TYR A 31 5.00 -0.85 1.01
N ILE A 32 5.47 -1.12 2.23
CA ILE A 32 5.52 -2.45 2.85
C ILE A 32 4.20 -2.79 3.55
N LYS A 33 3.53 -1.80 4.13
CA LYS A 33 2.32 -1.97 4.93
C LYS A 33 1.22 -2.55 4.07
N ASP A 34 0.82 -3.76 4.42
CA ASP A 34 -0.35 -4.43 3.86
C ASP A 34 -1.57 -4.15 4.76
N SER A 35 -1.72 -2.92 5.25
CA SER A 35 -2.87 -2.49 6.05
C SER A 35 -3.11 -0.99 5.94
N TRP A 36 -4.33 -0.56 6.23
CA TRP A 36 -4.69 0.86 6.30
C TRP A 36 -5.45 1.14 7.59
N PHE A 37 -5.24 2.34 8.13
CA PHE A 37 -5.95 2.81 9.32
C PHE A 37 -6.58 4.18 9.05
N ALA A 38 -7.81 4.39 9.54
CA ALA A 38 -8.59 5.59 9.26
C ALA A 38 -7.90 6.89 9.73
N PHE A 39 -7.00 6.80 10.71
CA PHE A 39 -6.24 7.95 11.23
C PHE A 39 -4.80 8.05 10.72
N ASP A 40 -4.42 7.28 9.69
CA ASP A 40 -3.09 7.39 9.07
C ASP A 40 -2.82 8.83 8.56
N PHE A 41 -3.87 9.61 8.24
CA PHE A 41 -3.73 11.03 7.87
C PHE A 41 -3.05 11.89 8.96
N ILE A 42 -3.16 11.53 10.25
CA ILE A 42 -2.50 12.25 11.35
C ILE A 42 -0.99 12.08 11.24
N VAL A 43 -0.54 10.85 10.94
CA VAL A 43 0.88 10.54 10.70
C VAL A 43 1.37 11.32 9.49
N THR A 44 0.59 11.35 8.40
CA THR A 44 0.89 12.15 7.20
C THR A 44 1.09 13.63 7.54
N ILE A 45 0.18 14.22 8.32
CA ILE A 45 0.32 15.62 8.78
C ILE A 45 1.61 15.81 9.59
N GLY A 46 1.93 14.87 10.47
CA GLY A 46 3.18 14.89 11.25
C GLY A 46 4.42 14.91 10.36
N VAL A 47 4.44 14.11 9.30
CA VAL A 47 5.52 14.10 8.30
C VAL A 47 5.62 15.46 7.60
N PHE A 48 4.52 16.05 7.15
CA PHE A 48 4.52 17.40 6.56
C PHE A 48 5.05 18.47 7.52
N VAL A 49 4.63 18.43 8.79
CA VAL A 49 5.15 19.33 9.82
C VAL A 49 6.66 19.14 10.00
N SER A 50 7.16 17.91 9.99
CA SER A 50 8.60 17.64 10.08
C SER A 50 9.39 18.26 8.92
N ILE A 51 8.84 18.26 7.70
CA ILE A 51 9.45 18.93 6.53
C ILE A 51 9.55 20.44 6.77
N LEU A 52 8.49 21.05 7.30
CA LEU A 52 8.47 22.49 7.59
C LEU A 52 9.45 22.87 8.72
N VAL A 53 9.56 22.04 9.75
CA VAL A 53 10.41 22.32 10.93
C VAL A 53 11.88 21.99 10.67
N LEU A 54 12.17 20.94 9.91
CA LEU A 54 13.54 20.44 9.69
C LEU A 54 14.10 20.83 8.32
N GLY A 55 13.33 20.59 7.26
CA GLY A 55 13.75 20.78 5.88
C GLY A 55 13.87 22.25 5.48
N VAL A 56 12.84 23.07 5.79
CA VAL A 56 12.82 24.49 5.38
C VAL A 56 13.97 25.30 6.00
N PRO A 57 14.26 25.21 7.33
CA PRO A 57 15.41 25.93 7.90
C PRO A 57 16.75 25.46 7.32
N ALA A 58 16.94 24.15 7.12
CA ALA A 58 18.15 23.61 6.51
C ALA A 58 18.36 24.14 5.08
N PHE A 59 17.29 24.20 4.29
CA PHE A 59 17.32 24.76 2.95
C PHE A 59 17.63 26.26 2.95
N ILE A 60 16.94 27.05 3.77
CA ILE A 60 17.14 28.51 3.87
C ILE A 60 18.57 28.82 4.30
N TYR A 61 19.08 28.15 5.33
CA TYR A 61 20.45 28.32 5.80
C TYR A 61 21.45 28.00 4.69
N SER A 62 21.32 26.82 4.07
CA SER A 62 22.21 26.38 3.00
C SER A 62 22.26 27.39 1.84
N ARG A 63 21.10 27.88 1.38
CA ARG A 63 21.03 28.89 0.30
C ARG A 63 21.66 30.21 0.68
N ARG A 64 21.46 30.69 1.91
CA ARG A 64 22.06 31.94 2.39
C ARG A 64 23.58 31.80 2.51
N SER A 65 24.06 30.76 3.18
CA SER A 65 25.49 30.53 3.40
C SER A 65 26.26 30.29 2.10
N LEU A 66 25.66 29.61 1.11
CA LEU A 66 26.25 29.46 -0.21
C LEU A 66 26.45 30.80 -0.92
N LYS A 67 25.44 31.69 -0.85
CA LYS A 67 25.53 33.03 -1.46
C LYS A 67 26.58 33.91 -0.80
N THR A 68 26.72 33.84 0.53
CA THR A 68 27.65 34.68 1.28
C THR A 68 29.09 34.20 1.16
N THR A 69 29.34 32.90 1.23
CA THR A 69 30.70 32.35 1.30
C THR A 69 31.23 31.85 -0.04
N GLY A 70 30.35 31.53 -1.00
CA GLY A 70 30.72 30.83 -2.24
C GLY A 70 31.17 29.38 -2.05
N ASN A 71 31.20 28.87 -0.81
CA ASN A 71 31.71 27.54 -0.52
C ASN A 71 30.64 26.46 -0.83
N LYS A 72 30.97 25.57 -1.78
CA LYS A 72 30.08 24.50 -2.25
C LYS A 72 29.69 23.50 -1.15
N TRP A 73 30.45 23.38 -0.06
CA TRP A 73 30.09 22.50 1.07
C TRP A 73 28.75 22.88 1.71
N PHE A 74 28.33 24.14 1.63
CA PHE A 74 27.01 24.55 2.10
C PHE A 74 25.87 23.95 1.27
N ASN A 75 26.11 23.35 0.09
CA ASN A 75 25.08 22.63 -0.67
C ASN A 75 24.72 21.25 -0.07
N LEU A 76 25.51 20.73 0.87
CA LEU A 76 25.31 19.38 1.37
C LEU A 76 23.90 19.13 1.94
N PRO A 77 23.33 20.01 2.81
CA PRO A 77 21.95 19.84 3.28
C PRO A 77 20.93 19.83 2.13
N ILE A 78 21.09 20.69 1.11
CA ILE A 78 20.20 20.72 -0.05
C ILE A 78 20.28 19.41 -0.83
N ASN A 79 21.49 18.91 -1.10
CA ASN A 79 21.67 17.66 -1.82
C ASN A 79 21.00 16.49 -1.10
N ILE A 80 21.09 16.44 0.23
CA ILE A 80 20.43 15.42 1.07
C ILE A 80 18.90 15.51 0.96
N LEU A 81 18.34 16.72 1.02
CA LEU A 81 16.91 16.93 0.82
C LEU A 81 16.47 16.52 -0.59
N ILE A 82 17.24 16.85 -1.63
CA ILE A 82 16.94 16.47 -3.02
C ILE A 82 16.94 14.94 -3.17
N VAL A 83 17.98 14.25 -2.68
CA VAL A 83 18.03 12.78 -2.70
C VAL A 83 16.83 12.19 -1.96
N GLY A 84 16.49 12.75 -0.79
CA GLY A 84 15.30 12.35 -0.02
C GLY A 84 14.01 12.45 -0.83
N VAL A 85 13.79 13.57 -1.51
CA VAL A 85 12.61 13.78 -2.38
C VAL A 85 12.60 12.77 -3.52
N ILE A 86 13.73 12.57 -4.22
CA ILE A 86 13.81 11.60 -5.33
C ILE A 86 13.45 10.19 -4.84
N THR A 87 14.00 9.76 -3.71
CA THR A 87 13.70 8.45 -3.13
C THR A 87 12.24 8.31 -2.73
N ALA A 88 11.68 9.31 -2.05
CA ALA A 88 10.28 9.33 -1.66
C ALA A 88 9.34 9.26 -2.87
N THR A 89 9.60 10.06 -3.91
CA THR A 89 8.82 10.02 -5.16
C THR A 89 8.93 8.67 -5.87
N ALA A 90 10.12 8.05 -5.89
CA ALA A 90 10.29 6.72 -6.47
C ALA A 90 9.46 5.65 -5.73
N LEU A 91 9.39 5.73 -4.39
CA LEU A 91 8.53 4.86 -3.58
C LEU A 91 7.04 5.12 -3.87
N GLU A 92 6.60 6.37 -3.92
CA GLU A 92 5.21 6.71 -4.23
C GLU A 92 4.78 6.19 -5.62
N ILE A 93 5.67 6.31 -6.62
CA ILE A 93 5.44 5.73 -7.96
C ILE A 93 5.32 4.21 -7.86
N ALA A 94 6.20 3.55 -7.11
CA ALA A 94 6.14 2.10 -6.92
C ALA A 94 4.83 1.66 -6.23
N ILE A 95 4.34 2.43 -5.25
CA ILE A 95 3.02 2.21 -4.61
C ILE A 95 1.90 2.33 -5.66
N LYS A 96 1.89 3.38 -6.48
CA LYS A 96 0.88 3.59 -7.53
C LYS A 96 0.90 2.50 -8.61
N VAL A 97 2.07 1.98 -8.96
CA VAL A 97 2.20 0.87 -9.91
C VAL A 97 1.70 -0.44 -9.28
N LYS A 98 1.94 -0.65 -7.98
CA LYS A 98 1.39 -1.81 -7.24
C LYS A 98 -0.14 -1.80 -7.23
N SER A 99 -0.78 -0.63 -7.08
CA SER A 99 -2.24 -0.50 -6.96
C SER A 99 -3.01 -0.28 -8.27
N SER A 100 -2.36 0.13 -9.37
CA SER A 100 -3.04 0.43 -10.66
C SER A 100 -3.23 -0.77 -11.59
N ARG A 101 -3.06 -1.99 -11.08
CA ARG A 101 -3.17 -3.22 -11.89
C ARG A 101 -4.60 -3.44 -12.39
N PRO A 102 -4.80 -3.86 -13.65
CA PRO A 102 -6.13 -4.14 -14.18
C PRO A 102 -6.85 -5.24 -13.39
N VAL A 103 -8.01 -4.92 -12.84
CA VAL A 103 -8.85 -5.86 -12.09
C VAL A 103 -9.78 -6.59 -13.07
N ILE A 104 -9.68 -7.92 -13.09
CA ILE A 104 -10.53 -8.79 -13.92
C ILE A 104 -11.77 -9.30 -13.19
N LEU A 105 -11.70 -9.41 -11.86
CA LEU A 105 -12.82 -9.79 -11.00
C LEU A 105 -12.74 -8.98 -9.71
N TRP A 106 -13.86 -8.41 -9.30
CA TRP A 106 -14.02 -7.71 -8.03
C TRP A 106 -15.29 -8.21 -7.36
N ALA A 107 -15.15 -8.85 -6.21
CA ALA A 107 -16.25 -9.32 -5.38
C ALA A 107 -16.18 -8.72 -3.98
N HIS A 108 -17.34 -8.58 -3.34
CA HIS A 108 -17.45 -7.89 -2.06
C HIS A 108 -18.51 -8.53 -1.17
N TYR A 109 -18.18 -8.69 0.11
CA TYR A 109 -19.06 -9.09 1.19
C TYR A 109 -19.23 -7.92 2.16
N ASP A 110 -20.47 -7.54 2.41
CA ASP A 110 -20.85 -6.46 3.31
C ASP A 110 -21.42 -7.05 4.62
N GLY A 111 -20.68 -6.91 5.71
CA GLY A 111 -21.09 -7.25 7.08
C GLY A 111 -21.62 -6.04 7.87
N GLY A 112 -21.89 -4.92 7.20
CA GLY A 112 -22.38 -3.67 7.79
C GLY A 112 -21.26 -2.82 8.40
N VAL A 113 -20.58 -3.32 9.45
CA VAL A 113 -19.48 -2.60 10.13
C VAL A 113 -18.10 -3.11 9.69
N ASN A 114 -18.05 -4.34 9.22
CA ASN A 114 -16.90 -4.98 8.61
C ASN A 114 -17.26 -5.48 7.21
N GLY A 115 -16.25 -5.79 6.42
CA GLY A 115 -16.45 -6.30 5.08
C GLY A 115 -15.21 -7.00 4.58
N VAL A 116 -15.41 -7.82 3.55
CA VAL A 116 -14.32 -8.47 2.84
C VAL A 116 -14.43 -8.10 1.38
N THR A 117 -13.31 -7.79 0.74
CA THR A 117 -13.23 -7.50 -0.69
C THR A 117 -12.21 -8.42 -1.33
N LEU A 118 -12.56 -9.05 -2.45
CA LEU A 118 -11.67 -9.85 -3.28
C LEU A 118 -11.48 -9.16 -4.63
N LYS A 119 -10.23 -8.95 -5.02
CA LYS A 119 -9.84 -8.47 -6.35
C LYS A 119 -8.89 -9.47 -6.98
N LEU A 120 -9.18 -9.89 -8.21
CA LEU A 120 -8.27 -10.64 -9.06
C LEU A 120 -7.72 -9.72 -10.15
N TYR A 121 -6.41 -9.76 -10.36
CA TYR A 121 -5.72 -8.98 -11.36
C TYR A 121 -5.36 -9.83 -12.58
N ASP A 122 -5.26 -9.21 -13.75
CA ASP A 122 -4.96 -9.87 -15.04
C ASP A 122 -3.62 -10.63 -15.08
N ASN A 123 -2.68 -10.27 -14.22
CA ASN A 123 -1.36 -10.86 -14.11
C ASN A 123 -1.29 -12.10 -13.21
N GLY A 124 -2.43 -12.67 -12.80
CA GLY A 124 -2.48 -13.85 -11.93
C GLY A 124 -2.24 -13.56 -10.45
N THR A 125 -2.31 -12.29 -10.01
CA THR A 125 -2.25 -11.93 -8.58
C THR A 125 -3.60 -11.55 -8.01
N TYR A 126 -3.82 -11.79 -6.72
CA TYR A 126 -5.05 -11.39 -6.02
C TYR A 126 -4.75 -10.42 -4.87
N GLU A 127 -5.79 -9.70 -4.46
CA GLU A 127 -5.84 -8.92 -3.22
C GLU A 127 -7.17 -9.23 -2.51
N ILE A 128 -7.06 -9.68 -1.26
CA ILE A 128 -8.17 -9.75 -0.34
C ILE A 128 -7.98 -8.63 0.67
N GLU A 129 -9.01 -7.84 0.90
CA GLU A 129 -9.04 -6.81 1.93
C GLU A 129 -10.09 -7.22 2.97
N ASN A 130 -9.66 -7.44 4.20
CA ASN A 130 -10.57 -7.56 5.34
C ASN A 130 -10.54 -6.24 6.09
N TYR A 131 -11.68 -5.57 6.17
CA TYR A 131 -11.73 -4.23 6.72
C TYR A 131 -12.88 -4.07 7.70
N SER A 132 -12.71 -3.07 8.55
CA SER A 132 -13.68 -2.53 9.49
C SER A 132 -13.79 -1.02 9.29
N PHE A 133 -14.71 -0.39 9.99
CA PHE A 133 -14.84 1.07 10.00
C PHE A 133 -13.53 1.82 10.30
N LEU A 134 -12.63 1.25 11.10
CA LEU A 134 -11.40 1.94 11.55
C LEU A 134 -10.15 1.59 10.77
N GLY A 135 -10.19 0.57 9.92
CA GLY A 135 -9.03 0.10 9.18
C GLY A 135 -9.22 -1.30 8.65
N GLY A 136 -8.24 -1.78 7.88
CA GLY A 136 -8.26 -3.10 7.30
C GLY A 136 -6.90 -3.59 6.88
N ASP A 137 -6.80 -4.89 6.69
CA ASP A 137 -5.61 -5.59 6.26
C ASP A 137 -5.79 -6.14 4.85
N TYR A 138 -4.69 -6.14 4.10
CA TYR A 138 -4.60 -6.66 2.75
C TYR A 138 -3.83 -7.99 2.76
N HIS A 139 -4.38 -8.99 2.09
CA HIS A 139 -3.70 -10.24 1.80
C HIS A 139 -3.51 -10.37 0.29
N ARG A 140 -2.27 -10.53 -0.14
CA ARG A 140 -1.90 -10.56 -1.55
C ARG A 140 -1.14 -11.84 -1.88
N GLY A 141 -1.43 -12.40 -3.04
CA GLY A 141 -0.78 -13.64 -3.48
C GLY A 141 -1.01 -13.89 -4.96
N GLU A 142 -0.69 -15.10 -5.38
CA GLU A 142 -0.95 -15.59 -6.72
C GLU A 142 -2.21 -16.46 -6.71
N TYR A 143 -2.96 -16.44 -7.81
CA TYR A 143 -4.10 -17.31 -8.01
C TYR A 143 -4.02 -18.00 -9.37
N SER A 144 -4.71 -19.12 -9.47
CA SER A 144 -5.01 -19.78 -10.75
C SER A 144 -6.50 -20.04 -10.86
N ILE A 145 -7.05 -19.98 -12.07
CA ILE A 145 -8.45 -20.33 -12.33
C ILE A 145 -8.46 -21.63 -13.14
N VAL A 146 -9.23 -22.61 -12.67
CA VAL A 146 -9.55 -23.83 -13.42
C VAL A 146 -11.07 -23.91 -13.48
N GLU A 147 -11.61 -23.82 -14.70
CA GLU A 147 -13.05 -23.78 -14.94
C GLU A 147 -13.74 -22.63 -14.18
N ASP A 148 -14.59 -22.95 -13.21
CA ASP A 148 -15.31 -22.01 -12.36
C ASP A 148 -14.62 -21.78 -11.00
N THR A 149 -13.48 -22.43 -10.75
CA THR A 149 -12.83 -22.47 -9.45
C THR A 149 -11.55 -21.63 -9.44
N ILE A 150 -11.46 -20.71 -8.49
CA ILE A 150 -10.25 -19.93 -8.17
C ILE A 150 -9.48 -20.67 -7.08
N TYR A 151 -8.20 -20.90 -7.33
CA TYR A 151 -7.25 -21.44 -6.37
C TYR A 151 -6.27 -20.35 -5.94
N LEU A 152 -6.17 -20.09 -4.64
CA LEU A 152 -5.19 -19.18 -4.04
C LEU A 152 -3.92 -19.97 -3.72
N VAL A 153 -2.82 -19.66 -4.41
CA VAL A 153 -1.59 -20.47 -4.42
C VAL A 153 -0.77 -20.30 -3.14
N LYS A 154 -0.87 -19.14 -2.48
CA LYS A 154 -0.02 -18.82 -1.33
C LYS A 154 -0.76 -19.06 0.00
N GLU A 155 -0.19 -19.94 0.83
CA GLU A 155 -0.52 -20.03 2.25
C GLU A 155 -0.11 -18.74 2.96
N HIS A 156 -1.09 -18.02 3.49
CA HIS A 156 -0.84 -17.20 4.66
C HIS A 156 -1.82 -17.57 5.75
N HIS A 157 -1.25 -17.95 6.90
CA HIS A 157 -1.88 -17.96 8.21
C HIS A 157 -2.30 -16.53 8.56
N SER A 158 -3.38 -16.07 7.93
CA SER A 158 -4.12 -14.91 8.36
C SER A 158 -5.03 -15.38 9.51
N GLU A 159 -5.23 -14.55 10.53
CA GLU A 159 -6.25 -14.77 11.58
C GLU A 159 -7.68 -14.83 11.01
N ILE A 160 -7.81 -14.67 9.70
CA ILE A 160 -9.01 -14.95 8.91
C ILE A 160 -9.05 -16.46 8.60
N ASP A 161 -9.40 -17.25 9.61
CA ASP A 161 -9.51 -18.72 9.53
C ASP A 161 -10.54 -19.23 8.49
N PHE A 162 -11.31 -18.33 7.86
CA PHE A 162 -12.42 -18.67 6.96
C PHE A 162 -12.13 -18.47 5.47
N ILE A 163 -10.98 -17.94 5.07
CA ILE A 163 -10.64 -17.84 3.64
C ILE A 163 -9.80 -19.03 3.22
N GLU A 164 -10.49 -20.05 2.73
CA GLU A 164 -9.87 -21.24 2.17
C GLU A 164 -9.18 -20.97 0.84
N ARG A 165 -8.32 -21.90 0.43
CA ARG A 165 -7.55 -21.79 -0.82
C ARG A 165 -8.41 -21.92 -2.07
N LYS A 166 -9.70 -22.24 -1.96
CA LYS A 166 -10.58 -22.59 -3.06
C LYS A 166 -11.86 -21.75 -3.00
N LEU A 167 -12.17 -21.07 -4.09
CA LEU A 167 -13.36 -20.23 -4.24
C LEU A 167 -14.07 -20.61 -5.54
N VAL A 168 -15.39 -20.71 -5.54
CA VAL A 168 -16.17 -20.97 -6.77
C VAL A 168 -16.85 -19.70 -7.26
N ILE A 169 -16.72 -19.46 -8.56
CA ILE A 169 -17.34 -18.34 -9.25
C ILE A 169 -18.67 -18.82 -9.85
N THR A 170 -19.74 -18.18 -9.42
CA THR A 170 -21.07 -18.28 -10.05
C THR A 170 -21.35 -17.02 -10.85
N PRO A 171 -22.39 -16.97 -11.71
CA PRO A 171 -22.70 -15.79 -12.51
C PRO A 171 -22.92 -14.50 -11.69
N GLU A 172 -23.28 -14.60 -10.41
CA GLU A 172 -23.62 -13.45 -9.55
C GLU A 172 -22.73 -13.31 -8.32
N LYS A 173 -22.08 -14.39 -7.89
CA LYS A 173 -21.38 -14.46 -6.60
C LYS A 173 -20.09 -15.24 -6.67
N VAL A 174 -19.17 -14.93 -5.77
CA VAL A 174 -18.04 -15.79 -5.42
C VAL A 174 -18.38 -16.48 -4.09
N LEU A 175 -18.30 -17.80 -4.06
CA LEU A 175 -18.60 -18.63 -2.90
C LEU A 175 -17.31 -19.06 -2.23
N PHE A 176 -17.24 -18.89 -0.91
CA PHE A 176 -16.16 -19.37 -0.06
C PHE A 176 -16.56 -20.75 0.47
N GLU A 177 -15.71 -21.73 0.24
CA GLU A 177 -15.81 -23.06 0.86
C GLU A 177 -15.59 -22.92 2.37
N LEU A 178 -16.33 -23.69 3.18
CA LEU A 178 -16.39 -23.52 4.64
C LEU A 178 -16.35 -24.83 5.43
N ASN A 179 -15.70 -25.86 4.90
CA ASN A 179 -15.41 -27.06 5.68
C ASN A 179 -14.01 -27.63 5.41
N GLU A 180 -13.44 -28.34 6.40
CA GLU A 180 -12.08 -28.90 6.34
C GLU A 180 -11.87 -29.92 5.18
N GLU A 181 -12.95 -30.35 4.53
CA GLU A 181 -12.98 -31.38 3.49
C GLU A 181 -13.06 -30.81 2.07
N GLY A 182 -13.28 -29.50 1.92
CA GLY A 182 -13.45 -28.86 0.62
C GLY A 182 -14.77 -29.20 -0.06
N GLU A 183 -15.86 -29.25 0.72
CA GLU A 183 -17.25 -29.37 0.26
C GLU A 183 -18.09 -28.15 0.68
N TYR A 184 -19.12 -27.83 -0.10
CA TYR A 184 -20.05 -26.74 0.21
C TYR A 184 -21.08 -27.16 1.27
N ASP A 185 -20.91 -26.69 2.50
CA ASP A 185 -21.94 -26.76 3.55
C ASP A 185 -22.91 -25.56 3.46
N ASP A 186 -24.06 -25.64 4.13
CA ASP A 186 -25.10 -24.60 4.19
C ASP A 186 -24.59 -23.28 4.80
N ASP A 187 -23.46 -23.30 5.50
CA ASP A 187 -22.82 -22.17 6.18
C ASP A 187 -21.78 -21.42 5.32
N TYR A 188 -22.00 -21.28 4.00
CA TYR A 188 -21.05 -20.59 3.12
C TYR A 188 -21.13 -19.05 3.19
N ILE A 189 -19.98 -18.37 3.12
CA ILE A 189 -19.90 -16.92 2.89
C ILE A 189 -19.98 -16.69 1.38
N SER A 190 -20.87 -15.79 0.97
CA SER A 190 -20.97 -15.38 -0.45
C SER A 190 -20.65 -13.91 -0.63
N MET A 191 -19.72 -13.64 -1.54
CA MET A 191 -19.42 -12.30 -2.01
C MET A 191 -20.23 -11.99 -3.25
N ARG A 192 -20.82 -10.80 -3.32
CA ARG A 192 -21.45 -10.28 -4.52
C ARG A 192 -20.37 -9.83 -5.51
N ILE A 193 -20.48 -10.21 -6.76
CA ILE A 193 -19.61 -9.70 -7.82
C ILE A 193 -20.01 -8.23 -8.12
N ILE A 194 -19.06 -7.31 -7.93
CA ILE A 194 -19.19 -5.89 -8.27
C ILE A 194 -18.81 -5.67 -9.74
N ARG A 195 -17.73 -6.31 -10.19
CA ARG A 195 -17.19 -6.17 -11.54
C ARG A 195 -16.57 -7.48 -11.99
N MET A 196 -16.80 -7.83 -13.25
CA MET A 196 -16.17 -8.96 -13.92
C MET A 196 -15.87 -8.58 -15.37
N ASP A 197 -14.68 -8.92 -15.87
CA ASP A 197 -14.34 -8.70 -17.28
C ASP A 197 -15.23 -9.55 -18.19
N SER A 198 -15.65 -8.94 -19.30
CA SER A 198 -16.52 -9.51 -20.32
C SER A 198 -16.03 -10.86 -20.86
N VAL A 199 -14.71 -11.01 -21.03
CA VAL A 199 -14.08 -12.25 -21.51
C VAL A 199 -14.39 -13.42 -20.58
N TYR A 200 -14.24 -13.22 -19.27
CA TYR A 200 -14.53 -14.25 -18.27
C TYR A 200 -16.04 -14.46 -18.09
N SER A 201 -16.83 -13.40 -18.17
CA SER A 201 -18.29 -13.52 -18.07
C SER A 201 -18.89 -14.37 -19.20
N ASN A 202 -18.28 -14.37 -20.39
CA ASN A 202 -18.71 -15.19 -21.51
C ASN A 202 -18.30 -16.66 -21.36
N GLN A 203 -17.17 -16.95 -20.71
CA GLN A 203 -16.74 -18.32 -20.42
C GLN A 203 -17.69 -19.00 -19.42
N LEU A 204 -18.13 -18.28 -18.38
CA LEU A 204 -19.07 -18.79 -17.38
C LEU A 204 -20.52 -18.92 -17.88
N ARG A 205 -20.86 -18.26 -18.99
CA ARG A 205 -22.21 -18.30 -19.60
C ARG A 205 -22.32 -19.32 -20.73
N ALA A 206 -21.22 -19.94 -21.14
CA ALA A 206 -21.28 -21.00 -22.12
C ALA A 206 -22.03 -22.20 -21.51
N PRO A 207 -23.04 -22.77 -22.19
CA PRO A 207 -23.73 -23.95 -21.69
C PRO A 207 -22.72 -25.10 -21.55
N GLN A 208 -22.60 -25.63 -20.33
CA GLN A 208 -21.93 -26.90 -20.05
C GLN A 208 -22.81 -28.07 -20.54
#